data_AF-A0A2E6X375-F1
#
_entry.id   AF-A0A2E6X375-F1
#
_cell.length_a   1.000
_cell.length_b   1.000
_cell.length_c   1.000
_cell.angle_alpha   90.00
_cell.angle_beta   90.00
_cell.angle_gamma   90.00
#
_symmetry.space_group_name_H-M   'P 1'
#
loop_
_entity.id
_entity.type
_entity.pdbx_description
1 polymer ?
#
loop_
_entity_poly.entity_id
_entity_poly.type
_entity_poly.pdbx_seq_one_letter_code
_entity_poly.pdbx_strand_id
1 'polypeptide(L)'
;MDIDKIIEANGNIYRTHFPDLDVSFSYRLLSLKEYKVFRSLRDGGVLNSYVLAEQIFSRCYFGNSAMLSDELPAGITASVGSLIMYLSGDCDQETLVQDLHDARILHPADTVFEYMRSAIITAFPTYQLEDLECLSRTQYLRLFTIAENIISKQNPDYERLDLSKIQNAEDSQRPQNQNIDFARENAAIQKAVGYWNSEDAEKTYRAEEKAKLSRQQLRKLDARG
;
A
#
# COMPACT_ATOMS: atom_id res chain seq x y z
N MET A 1 0.70 -29.31 -4.62
CA MET A 1 0.61 -27.88 -4.32
C MET A 1 -0.42 -27.73 -3.22
N ASP A 2 0.02 -27.32 -2.04
CA ASP A 2 -0.79 -27.28 -0.83
C ASP A 2 -1.59 -25.96 -0.78
N ILE A 3 -2.91 -26.06 -0.97
CA ILE A 3 -3.82 -24.90 -1.09
C ILE A 3 -3.95 -24.17 0.25
N ASP A 4 -3.90 -24.89 1.36
CA ASP A 4 -4.02 -24.30 2.70
C ASP A 4 -2.82 -23.40 3.00
N LYS A 5 -1.62 -23.84 2.61
CA LYS A 5 -0.40 -23.02 2.73
C LYS A 5 -0.41 -21.78 1.84
N ILE A 6 -1.07 -21.85 0.67
CA ILE A 6 -1.22 -20.70 -0.23
C ILE A 6 -2.14 -19.66 0.39
N ILE A 7 -3.21 -20.10 1.05
CA ILE A 7 -4.12 -19.22 1.79
C ILE A 7 -3.38 -18.59 2.98
N GLU A 8 -2.58 -19.36 3.73
CA GLU A 8 -1.73 -18.83 4.81
C GLU A 8 -0.69 -17.80 4.35
N ALA A 9 -0.28 -17.84 3.08
CA ALA A 9 0.75 -16.95 2.55
C ALA A 9 0.25 -15.51 2.31
N ASN A 10 -1.04 -15.21 2.55
CA ASN A 10 -1.66 -13.89 2.31
C ASN A 10 -1.28 -13.28 0.94
N GLY A 11 -1.15 -14.12 -0.09
CA GLY A 11 -0.86 -13.69 -1.46
C GLY A 11 0.63 -13.53 -1.83
N ASN A 12 1.57 -13.59 -0.89
CA ASN A 12 3.00 -13.41 -1.19
C ASN A 12 3.70 -14.76 -1.41
N ILE A 13 3.75 -15.18 -2.68
CA ILE A 13 4.41 -16.42 -3.13
C ILE A 13 5.78 -16.09 -3.72
N TYR A 14 6.81 -16.74 -3.21
CA TYR A 14 8.17 -16.62 -3.70
C TYR A 14 8.55 -17.86 -4.49
N ARG A 15 9.42 -17.67 -5.49
CA ARG A 15 9.96 -18.76 -6.29
C ARG A 15 11.45 -18.57 -6.48
N THR A 16 12.22 -19.60 -6.14
CA THR A 16 13.66 -19.69 -6.46
C THR A 16 13.85 -20.72 -7.55
N HIS A 17 14.65 -20.38 -8.55
CA HIS A 17 15.05 -21.28 -9.63
C HIS A 17 16.56 -21.50 -9.57
N PHE A 18 16.97 -22.76 -9.71
CA PHE A 18 18.37 -23.18 -9.83
C PHE A 18 18.61 -23.58 -11.29
N PRO A 19 19.16 -22.66 -12.12
CA PRO A 19 19.25 -22.87 -13.57
C PRO A 19 20.09 -24.09 -13.95
N ASP A 20 21.18 -24.32 -13.22
CA ASP A 20 22.12 -25.41 -13.50
C ASP A 20 21.53 -26.81 -13.24
N LEU A 21 20.43 -26.88 -12.47
CA LEU A 21 19.77 -28.11 -12.07
C LEU A 21 18.37 -28.25 -12.67
N ASP A 22 17.89 -27.22 -13.36
CA ASP A 22 16.51 -27.09 -13.84
C ASP A 22 15.45 -27.37 -12.75
N VAL A 23 15.75 -26.98 -11.50
CA VAL A 23 14.82 -27.13 -10.36
C VAL A 23 14.28 -25.77 -9.95
N SER A 24 13.02 -25.75 -9.49
CA SER A 24 12.46 -24.58 -8.83
C SER A 24 11.64 -24.92 -7.61
N PHE A 25 11.68 -24.05 -6.61
CA PHE A 25 10.91 -24.18 -5.38
C PHE A 25 10.00 -22.98 -5.20
N SER A 26 8.74 -23.25 -4.87
CA SER A 26 7.76 -22.23 -4.50
C SER A 26 7.45 -22.33 -3.01
N TYR A 27 7.53 -21.21 -2.31
CA TYR A 27 7.42 -21.14 -0.87
C TYR A 27 6.81 -19.81 -0.40
N ARG A 28 6.37 -19.78 0.86
CA ARG A 28 6.06 -18.54 1.58
C ARG A 28 7.21 -18.14 2.50
N LEU A 29 7.22 -16.88 2.93
CA LEU A 29 8.09 -16.46 4.03
C LEU A 29 7.51 -16.87 5.38
N LEU A 30 8.36 -16.83 6.41
CA LEU A 30 7.93 -17.02 7.80
C LEU A 30 7.14 -15.80 8.23
N SER A 31 6.05 -16.01 8.95
CA SER A 31 5.43 -14.92 9.71
C SER A 31 6.40 -14.42 10.79
N LEU A 32 6.21 -13.18 11.27
CA LEU A 32 7.06 -12.62 12.32
C LEU A 32 7.10 -13.49 13.60
N LYS A 33 5.99 -14.18 13.91
CA LYS A 33 5.92 -15.12 15.02
C LYS A 33 6.80 -16.35 14.77
N GLU A 34 6.67 -16.97 13.59
CA GLU A 34 7.47 -18.14 13.21
C GLU A 34 8.96 -17.78 13.14
N TYR A 35 9.32 -16.66 12.52
CA TYR A 35 10.70 -16.16 12.46
C TYR A 35 11.30 -16.00 13.85
N LYS A 36 10.60 -15.35 14.79
CA LYS A 36 11.08 -15.19 16.18
C LYS A 36 11.35 -16.54 16.85
N VAL A 37 10.47 -17.53 16.65
CA VAL A 37 10.67 -18.88 17.20
C VAL A 37 11.93 -19.53 16.62
N PHE A 38 12.06 -19.58 15.30
CA PHE A 38 13.23 -20.19 14.66
C PHE A 38 14.53 -19.46 15.01
N ARG A 39 14.50 -18.12 15.08
CA ARG A 39 15.63 -17.32 15.52
C ARG A 39 16.04 -17.67 16.95
N SER A 40 15.09 -17.75 17.88
CA SER A 40 15.40 -18.14 19.27
C SER A 40 15.94 -19.57 19.37
N LEU A 41 15.45 -20.50 18.55
CA LEU A 41 15.97 -21.87 18.51
C LEU A 41 17.42 -21.93 18.01
N ARG A 42 17.77 -21.10 17.01
CA ARG A 42 19.13 -20.95 16.51
C ARG A 42 20.03 -20.27 17.53
N ASP A 43 19.65 -19.08 17.98
CA ASP A 43 20.47 -18.22 18.85
C ASP A 43 20.65 -18.87 20.24
N GLY A 44 19.67 -19.66 20.69
CA GLY A 44 19.76 -20.49 21.89
C GLY A 44 20.54 -21.80 21.73
N GLY A 45 21.06 -22.10 20.54
CA GLY A 45 21.84 -23.30 20.26
C GLY A 45 21.06 -24.63 20.33
N VAL A 46 19.73 -24.57 20.30
CA VAL A 46 18.86 -25.76 20.41
C VAL A 46 18.87 -26.57 19.12
N LEU A 47 18.87 -25.88 17.98
CA LEU A 47 18.96 -26.49 16.65
C LEU A 47 20.22 -26.00 15.94
N ASN A 48 20.96 -26.91 15.33
CA ASN A 48 22.05 -26.53 14.45
C ASN A 48 21.49 -25.86 13.17
N SER A 49 22.30 -25.02 12.52
CA SER A 49 21.85 -24.20 11.38
C SER A 49 21.30 -25.03 10.21
N TYR A 50 21.88 -26.22 9.98
CA TYR A 50 21.45 -27.10 8.90
C TYR A 50 20.06 -27.67 9.15
N VAL A 51 19.82 -28.23 10.34
CA VAL A 51 18.52 -28.80 10.75
C VAL A 51 17.46 -27.70 10.82
N LEU A 52 17.82 -26.51 11.32
CA LEU A 52 16.93 -25.36 11.33
C LEU A 52 16.45 -25.02 9.91
N ALA A 53 17.39 -24.93 8.96
CA ALA A 53 17.06 -24.58 7.58
C ALA A 53 16.18 -25.64 6.90
N GLU A 54 16.45 -26.93 7.11
CA GLU A 54 15.60 -28.02 6.62
C GLU A 54 14.17 -27.94 7.19
N GLN A 55 14.03 -27.62 8.49
CA GLN A 55 12.70 -27.45 9.10
C GLN A 55 11.95 -26.25 8.54
N ILE A 56 12.64 -25.12 8.34
CA ILE A 56 12.06 -23.92 7.72
C ILE A 56 11.60 -24.23 6.30
N PHE A 57 12.45 -24.88 5.49
CA PHE A 57 12.10 -25.30 4.15
C PHE A 57 10.85 -26.19 4.14
N SER A 58 10.85 -27.26 4.94
CA SER A 58 9.72 -28.19 5.00
C SER A 58 8.41 -27.51 5.44
N ARG A 59 8.50 -26.49 6.30
CA ARG A 59 7.33 -25.73 6.75
C ARG A 59 6.79 -24.83 5.65
N CYS A 60 7.66 -24.05 5.01
CA CYS A 60 7.29 -22.99 4.09
C CYS A 60 7.12 -23.40 2.63
N TYR A 61 7.66 -24.56 2.23
CA TYR A 61 7.52 -25.09 0.88
C TYR A 61 6.08 -25.53 0.57
N PHE A 62 5.58 -25.20 -0.64
CA PHE A 62 4.22 -25.55 -1.09
C PHE A 62 4.08 -26.96 -1.66
N GLY A 63 5.17 -27.71 -1.76
CA GLY A 63 5.14 -29.13 -2.11
C GLY A 63 5.30 -30.03 -0.89
N ASN A 64 5.33 -31.34 -1.15
CA ASN A 64 5.66 -32.32 -0.12
C ASN A 64 7.18 -32.52 -0.12
N SER A 65 7.85 -32.07 0.94
CA SER A 65 9.31 -32.22 1.10
C SER A 65 9.75 -33.68 1.06
N ALA A 66 8.91 -34.61 1.51
CA ALA A 66 9.19 -36.05 1.47
C ALA A 66 9.05 -36.67 0.06
N MET A 67 8.51 -35.94 -0.91
CA MET A 67 8.38 -36.38 -2.31
C MET A 67 9.41 -35.71 -3.23
N LEU A 68 10.40 -35.02 -2.66
CA LEU A 68 11.52 -34.51 -3.44
C LEU A 68 12.38 -35.66 -3.96
N SER A 69 12.88 -35.50 -5.19
CA SER A 69 13.73 -36.51 -5.83
C SER A 69 14.99 -36.76 -5.00
N ASP A 70 15.36 -38.03 -4.82
CA ASP A 70 16.63 -38.43 -4.20
C ASP A 70 17.86 -37.96 -5.01
N GLU A 71 17.65 -37.57 -6.28
CA GLU A 71 18.70 -37.02 -7.15
C GLU A 71 19.00 -35.54 -6.89
N LEU A 72 18.22 -34.87 -6.01
CA LEU A 72 18.50 -33.48 -5.63
C LEU A 72 19.84 -33.38 -4.90
N PRO A 73 20.75 -32.50 -5.34
CA PRO A 73 21.98 -32.26 -4.63
C PRO A 73 21.74 -31.92 -3.15
N ALA A 74 22.55 -32.53 -2.29
CA ALA A 74 22.47 -32.32 -0.85
C ALA A 74 22.64 -30.82 -0.51
N GLY A 75 21.80 -30.33 0.40
CA GLY A 75 21.89 -28.96 0.89
C GLY A 75 21.12 -27.92 0.08
N ILE A 76 20.46 -28.27 -1.03
CA ILE A 76 19.57 -27.33 -1.75
C ILE A 76 18.40 -26.90 -0.87
N THR A 77 17.75 -27.87 -0.22
CA THR A 77 16.64 -27.64 0.72
C THR A 77 17.08 -26.76 1.88
N ALA A 78 18.23 -27.03 2.51
CA ALA A 78 18.84 -26.16 3.50
C ALA A 78 19.21 -24.77 2.96
N SER A 79 19.65 -24.65 1.70
CA SER A 79 19.96 -23.35 1.09
C SER A 79 18.70 -22.51 0.92
N VAL A 80 17.61 -23.11 0.40
CA VAL A 80 16.31 -22.43 0.28
C VAL A 80 15.75 -22.10 1.67
N GLY A 81 15.88 -22.99 2.66
CA GLY A 81 15.47 -22.73 4.04
C GLY A 81 16.21 -21.56 4.67
N SER A 82 17.52 -21.44 4.41
CA SER A 82 18.34 -20.31 4.86
C SER A 82 17.93 -19.01 4.17
N LEU A 83 17.64 -19.06 2.85
CA LEU A 83 17.12 -17.93 2.10
C LEU A 83 15.77 -17.46 2.64
N ILE A 84 14.87 -18.39 2.97
CA ILE A 84 13.58 -18.06 3.60
C ILE A 84 13.81 -17.33 4.92
N MET A 85 14.72 -17.82 5.77
CA MET A 85 15.04 -17.18 7.04
C MET A 85 15.58 -15.75 6.84
N TYR A 86 16.51 -15.57 5.90
CA TYR A 86 17.08 -14.28 5.53
C TYR A 86 16.00 -13.28 5.10
N LEU A 87 15.18 -13.66 4.11
CA LEU A 87 14.10 -12.84 3.57
C LEU A 87 12.97 -12.58 4.60
N SER A 88 12.85 -13.42 5.64
CA SER A 88 11.84 -13.25 6.68
C SER A 88 12.26 -12.31 7.81
N GLY A 89 13.54 -11.93 7.91
CA GLY A 89 14.02 -10.98 8.92
C GLY A 89 15.45 -11.14 9.41
N ASP A 90 16.19 -12.16 8.97
CA ASP A 90 17.64 -12.29 9.26
C ASP A 90 18.52 -11.50 8.27
N CYS A 91 17.94 -10.55 7.54
CA CYS A 91 18.70 -9.65 6.70
C CYS A 91 19.70 -8.83 7.54
N ASP A 92 20.81 -8.47 6.92
CA ASP A 92 21.83 -7.64 7.54
C ASP A 92 21.34 -6.19 7.65
N GLN A 93 22.02 -5.41 8.50
CA GLN A 93 21.61 -4.04 8.81
C GLN A 93 21.57 -3.16 7.55
N GLU A 94 22.46 -3.38 6.60
CA GLU A 94 22.50 -2.60 5.34
C GLU A 94 21.25 -2.88 4.50
N THR A 95 20.92 -4.15 4.27
CA THR A 95 19.68 -4.55 3.56
C THR A 95 18.45 -4.01 4.28
N LEU A 96 18.37 -4.12 5.61
CA LEU A 96 17.22 -3.61 6.37
C LEU A 96 17.05 -2.08 6.21
N VAL A 97 18.16 -1.34 6.23
CA VAL A 97 18.13 0.12 6.02
C VAL A 97 17.65 0.45 4.61
N GLN A 98 18.11 -0.30 3.60
CA GLN A 98 17.67 -0.13 2.22
C GLN A 98 16.19 -0.46 2.06
N ASP A 99 15.72 -1.59 2.60
CA ASP A 99 14.30 -1.98 2.55
C ASP A 99 13.40 -0.92 3.20
N LEU A 100 13.83 -0.36 4.34
CA LEU A 100 13.11 0.74 4.99
C LEU A 100 13.15 2.03 4.17
N HIS A 101 14.25 2.30 3.47
CA HIS A 101 14.35 3.45 2.58
C HIS A 101 13.38 3.32 1.40
N ASP A 102 13.36 2.17 0.75
CA ASP A 102 12.48 1.88 -0.38
C ASP A 102 11.00 1.94 0.05
N ALA A 103 10.67 1.39 1.23
CA ALA A 103 9.33 1.48 1.81
C ALA A 103 8.91 2.94 2.07
N ARG A 104 9.84 3.81 2.53
CA ARG A 104 9.57 5.24 2.74
C ARG A 104 9.36 6.00 1.43
N ILE A 105 10.01 5.59 0.35
CA ILE A 105 9.78 6.16 -0.98
C ILE A 105 8.37 5.79 -1.47
N LEU A 106 7.95 4.54 -1.26
CA LEU A 106 6.61 4.06 -1.63
C LEU A 106 5.50 4.68 -0.77
N HIS A 107 5.79 4.97 0.50
CA HIS A 107 4.86 5.55 1.47
C HIS A 107 5.41 6.86 2.06
N PRO A 108 5.39 7.97 1.30
CA PRO A 108 5.90 9.23 1.80
C PRO A 108 4.94 9.79 2.87
N ALA A 109 5.51 10.13 4.03
CA ALA A 109 4.77 10.60 5.20
C ALA A 109 3.93 11.87 4.91
N ASP A 110 4.40 12.71 3.99
CA ASP A 110 3.80 14.01 3.68
C ASP A 110 2.73 13.93 2.58
N THR A 111 2.22 12.74 2.26
CA THR A 111 1.12 12.59 1.30
C THR A 111 -0.23 12.69 1.97
N VAL A 112 -1.19 13.29 1.25
CA VAL A 112 -2.61 13.34 1.67
C VAL A 112 -3.14 11.93 1.97
N PHE A 113 -2.70 10.94 1.21
CA PHE A 113 -3.16 9.57 1.37
C PHE A 113 -2.71 8.95 2.70
N GLU A 114 -1.43 9.09 3.07
CA GLU A 114 -0.93 8.60 4.35
C GLU A 114 -1.52 9.37 5.54
N TYR A 115 -1.77 10.68 5.40
CA TYR A 115 -2.54 11.44 6.38
C TYR A 115 -3.95 10.86 6.58
N MET A 116 -4.67 10.59 5.49
CA MET A 116 -6.00 10.00 5.56
C MET A 116 -6.00 8.61 6.19
N ARG A 117 -5.00 7.76 5.87
CA ARG A 117 -4.83 6.42 6.48
C ARG A 117 -4.66 6.54 7.98
N SER A 118 -3.75 7.41 8.41
CA SER A 118 -3.45 7.68 9.82
C SER A 118 -4.69 8.15 10.58
N ALA A 119 -5.46 9.09 10.01
CA ALA A 119 -6.69 9.58 10.62
C ALA A 119 -7.73 8.45 10.79
N ILE A 120 -7.94 7.62 9.77
CA ILE A 120 -8.91 6.51 9.85
C ILE A 120 -8.51 5.51 10.94
N ILE A 121 -7.26 5.05 10.95
CA ILE A 121 -6.79 4.05 11.92
C ILE A 121 -6.82 4.61 13.35
N THR A 122 -6.46 5.88 13.51
CA THR A 122 -6.52 6.55 14.82
C THR A 122 -7.94 6.65 15.35
N ALA A 123 -8.91 6.99 14.48
CA ALA A 123 -10.31 7.10 14.87
C ALA A 123 -11.00 5.75 15.06
N PHE A 124 -10.58 4.72 14.33
CA PHE A 124 -11.18 3.38 14.33
C PHE A 124 -10.12 2.29 14.53
N PRO A 125 -9.77 1.97 15.79
CA PRO A 125 -8.73 0.98 16.11
C PRO A 125 -9.01 -0.45 15.61
N THR A 126 -10.24 -0.73 15.20
CA THR A 126 -10.63 -2.03 14.65
C THR A 126 -10.22 -2.23 13.20
N TYR A 127 -9.96 -1.14 12.44
CA TYR A 127 -9.48 -1.22 11.07
C TYR A 127 -7.99 -1.50 11.03
N GLN A 128 -7.58 -2.43 10.17
CA GLN A 128 -6.18 -2.65 9.80
C GLN A 128 -5.85 -1.93 8.48
N LEU A 129 -4.57 -1.84 8.13
CA LEU A 129 -4.12 -1.22 6.87
C LEU A 129 -4.67 -1.95 5.65
N GLU A 130 -4.70 -3.28 5.70
CA GLU A 130 -5.17 -4.17 4.64
C GLU A 130 -6.67 -3.95 4.34
N ASP A 131 -7.45 -3.64 5.37
CA ASP A 131 -8.88 -3.33 5.22
C ASP A 131 -9.08 -2.06 4.38
N LEU A 132 -8.17 -1.07 4.51
CA LEU A 132 -8.25 0.20 3.79
C LEU A 132 -7.93 0.05 2.31
N GLU A 133 -7.05 -0.89 1.95
CA GLU A 133 -6.65 -1.14 0.56
C GLU A 133 -7.77 -1.77 -0.26
N CYS A 134 -8.70 -2.46 0.40
CA CYS A 134 -9.87 -3.06 -0.22
C CYS A 134 -11.05 -2.08 -0.39
N LEU A 135 -10.96 -0.85 0.15
CA LEU A 135 -12.05 0.12 0.06
C LEU A 135 -12.08 0.80 -1.31
N SER A 136 -13.28 0.96 -1.85
CA SER A 136 -13.47 1.87 -2.99
C SER A 136 -13.18 3.32 -2.57
N ARG A 137 -12.77 4.15 -3.52
CA ARG A 137 -12.48 5.58 -3.29
C ARG A 137 -13.60 6.30 -2.52
N THR A 138 -14.86 6.05 -2.87
CA THR A 138 -16.03 6.66 -2.22
C THR A 138 -16.18 6.22 -0.77
N GLN A 139 -15.97 4.93 -0.49
CA GLN A 139 -16.00 4.41 0.88
C GLN A 139 -14.84 4.98 1.70
N TYR A 140 -13.64 5.02 1.12
CA TYR A 140 -12.44 5.55 1.75
C TYR A 140 -12.59 7.03 2.14
N LEU A 141 -13.06 7.87 1.21
CA LEU A 141 -13.33 9.29 1.48
C LEU A 141 -14.39 9.49 2.56
N ARG A 142 -15.49 8.72 2.50
CA ARG A 142 -16.54 8.77 3.52
C ARG A 142 -15.99 8.40 4.90
N LEU A 143 -15.20 7.32 4.98
CA LEU A 143 -14.61 6.85 6.23
C LEU A 143 -13.64 7.88 6.80
N PHE A 144 -12.80 8.48 5.95
CA PHE A 144 -11.90 9.56 6.33
C PHE A 144 -12.65 10.78 6.90
N THR A 145 -13.69 11.27 6.23
CA THR A 145 -14.45 12.43 6.74
C THR A 145 -15.09 12.15 8.10
N ILE A 146 -15.55 10.91 8.35
CA ILE A 146 -16.09 10.53 9.66
C ILE A 146 -14.96 10.50 10.69
N ALA A 147 -13.82 9.88 10.35
CA ALA A 147 -12.65 9.80 11.21
C ALA A 147 -12.14 11.20 11.62
N GLU A 148 -12.00 12.10 10.66
CA GLU A 148 -11.56 13.48 10.89
C GLU A 148 -12.50 14.22 11.84
N ASN A 149 -13.81 14.02 11.71
CA ASN A 149 -14.79 14.59 12.64
C ASN A 149 -14.71 13.99 14.06
N ILE A 150 -14.35 12.71 14.19
CA ILE A 150 -14.13 12.06 15.49
C ILE A 150 -12.90 12.65 16.16
N ILE A 151 -11.77 12.71 15.44
CA ILE A 151 -10.51 13.23 15.98
C ILE A 151 -10.65 14.71 16.35
N SER A 152 -11.27 15.51 15.48
CA SER A 152 -11.56 16.93 15.74
C SER A 152 -12.44 17.17 16.97
N LYS A 153 -13.26 16.19 17.38
CA LYS A 153 -14.05 16.28 18.63
C LYS A 153 -13.26 15.84 19.86
N GLN A 154 -12.31 14.91 19.71
CA GLN A 154 -11.48 14.41 20.79
C GLN A 154 -10.32 15.35 21.11
N ASN A 155 -9.75 15.98 20.08
CA ASN A 155 -8.59 16.86 20.17
C ASN A 155 -8.96 18.25 19.62
N PRO A 156 -9.13 19.27 20.49
CA PRO A 156 -9.45 20.63 20.07
C PRO A 156 -8.40 21.28 19.18
N ASP A 157 -7.14 20.87 19.34
CA ASP A 157 -5.98 21.37 18.58
C ASP A 157 -5.79 20.66 17.23
N TYR A 158 -6.68 19.74 16.87
CA TYR A 158 -6.57 19.01 15.62
C TYR A 158 -6.89 19.90 14.42
N GLU A 159 -5.89 20.10 13.55
CA GLU A 159 -6.05 20.79 12.28
C GLU A 159 -6.57 19.83 11.20
N ARG A 160 -7.72 20.18 10.61
CA ARG A 160 -8.31 19.43 9.49
C ARG A 160 -7.47 19.59 8.23
N LEU A 161 -7.61 18.62 7.33
CA LEU A 161 -6.93 18.66 6.04
C LEU A 161 -7.38 19.88 5.24
N ASP A 162 -6.42 20.76 4.93
CA ASP A 162 -6.66 21.93 4.11
C ASP A 162 -6.56 21.57 2.63
N LEU A 163 -7.72 21.49 1.97
CA LEU A 163 -7.83 21.13 0.55
C LEU A 163 -7.12 22.14 -0.37
N SER A 164 -6.90 23.38 0.09
CA SER A 164 -6.23 24.41 -0.71
C SER A 164 -4.71 24.23 -0.81
N LYS A 165 -4.13 23.44 0.10
CA LYS A 165 -2.69 23.13 0.14
C LYS A 165 -2.34 21.83 -0.60
N ILE A 166 -3.34 21.12 -1.11
CA ILE A 166 -3.13 19.92 -1.90
C ILE A 166 -2.60 20.36 -3.27
N GLN A 167 -1.30 20.12 -3.52
CA GLN A 167 -0.68 20.45 -4.80
C GLN A 167 -1.38 19.68 -5.93
N ASN A 168 -1.73 20.40 -7.00
CA ASN A 168 -2.25 19.77 -8.21
C ASN A 168 -1.10 19.01 -8.89
N ALA A 169 -1.38 17.84 -9.44
CA ALA A 169 -0.38 17.00 -10.11
C ALA A 169 0.37 17.71 -11.26
N GLU A 170 -0.16 18.84 -11.77
CA GLU A 170 0.48 19.69 -12.78
C GLU A 170 1.68 20.50 -12.26
N ASP A 171 1.76 20.75 -10.95
CA ASP A 171 2.86 21.51 -10.34
C ASP A 171 4.10 20.66 -10.06
N SER A 172 3.96 19.33 -10.06
CA SER A 172 5.05 18.39 -9.71
C SER A 172 5.90 17.92 -10.90
N GLN A 173 5.60 18.39 -12.13
CA GLN A 173 6.30 17.97 -13.37
C GLN A 173 6.91 19.15 -14.17
N ARG A 174 7.76 19.97 -13.54
CA ARG A 174 8.72 20.79 -14.30
C ARG A 174 10.16 20.37 -14.02
N PRO A 175 10.69 19.35 -14.72
CA PRO A 175 12.12 19.28 -14.94
C PRO A 175 12.52 20.46 -15.83
N GLN A 176 13.42 21.30 -15.32
CA GLN A 176 14.07 22.33 -16.12
C GLN A 176 14.88 21.67 -17.26
N ASN A 177 14.84 22.31 -18.44
CA ASN A 177 15.55 22.02 -19.69
C ASN A 177 14.93 20.96 -20.62
N GLN A 178 14.25 21.42 -21.68
CA GLN A 178 14.78 21.44 -23.05
C GLN A 178 13.80 22.15 -24.00
N ASN A 179 14.33 22.82 -25.03
CA ASN A 179 13.62 23.54 -26.09
C ASN A 179 12.58 22.66 -26.79
N ILE A 180 11.33 22.70 -26.34
CA ILE A 180 10.18 22.16 -27.07
C ILE A 180 9.23 23.32 -27.32
N ASP A 181 8.86 23.54 -28.58
CA ASP A 181 7.99 24.65 -28.99
C ASP A 181 6.52 24.31 -28.67
N PHE A 182 6.14 24.57 -27.41
CA PHE A 182 4.83 24.30 -26.82
C PHE A 182 3.65 24.95 -27.57
N ALA A 183 3.90 25.96 -28.41
CA ALA A 183 2.85 26.62 -29.18
C ALA A 183 2.18 25.67 -30.18
N ARG A 184 2.95 24.73 -30.74
CA ARG A 184 2.46 23.81 -31.78
C ARG A 184 1.71 22.61 -31.19
N GLU A 185 2.12 22.11 -30.03
CA GLU A 185 1.44 21.02 -29.32
C GLU A 185 0.17 21.49 -28.62
N ASN A 186 0.17 22.68 -28.00
CA ASN A 186 -1.05 23.23 -27.38
C ASN A 186 -2.17 23.49 -28.40
N ALA A 187 -1.83 23.92 -29.62
CA ALA A 187 -2.83 24.12 -30.68
C ALA A 187 -3.46 22.80 -31.16
N ALA A 188 -2.72 21.69 -31.11
CA ALA A 188 -3.23 20.36 -31.47
C ALA A 188 -4.14 19.78 -30.38
N ILE A 189 -3.78 20.00 -29.11
CA ILE A 189 -4.55 19.52 -27.95
C ILE A 189 -5.86 20.31 -27.78
N GLN A 190 -5.83 21.65 -27.96
CA GLN A 190 -7.05 22.49 -27.94
C GLN A 190 -8.06 22.13 -29.04
N LYS A 191 -7.59 21.53 -30.15
CA LYS A 191 -8.45 21.11 -31.26
C LYS A 191 -9.03 19.70 -31.06
N ALA A 192 -8.37 18.85 -30.26
CA ALA A 192 -8.78 17.47 -30.01
C ALA A 192 -9.68 17.32 -28.77
N VAL A 193 -9.50 18.19 -27.77
CA VAL A 193 -10.28 18.18 -26.53
C VAL A 193 -11.28 19.32 -26.59
N GLY A 194 -12.45 19.05 -27.19
CA GLY A 194 -13.55 20.00 -27.22
C GLY A 194 -13.83 20.54 -25.82
N TYR A 195 -13.67 21.86 -25.69
CA TYR A 195 -13.85 22.69 -24.49
C TYR A 195 -14.82 22.09 -23.45
N TRP A 196 -14.25 21.48 -22.41
CA TRP A 196 -14.93 21.29 -21.13
C TRP A 196 -14.23 22.18 -20.11
N ASN A 197 -14.67 23.43 -20.02
CA ASN A 197 -14.25 24.36 -18.97
C ASN A 197 -14.86 23.90 -17.64
N SER A 198 -14.08 23.17 -16.84
CA SER A 198 -14.43 22.78 -15.46
C SER A 198 -14.79 24.01 -14.60
N GLU A 199 -14.17 25.16 -14.85
CA GLU A 199 -14.48 26.42 -14.16
C GLU A 199 -15.88 26.96 -14.49
N ASP A 200 -16.40 26.75 -15.71
CA ASP A 200 -17.73 27.21 -16.09
C ASP A 200 -18.83 26.32 -15.49
N ALA A 201 -18.56 25.02 -15.34
CA ALA A 201 -19.43 24.07 -14.66
C ALA A 201 -19.53 24.36 -13.15
N GLU A 202 -18.42 24.75 -12.51
CA GLU A 202 -18.43 25.08 -11.08
C GLU A 202 -19.09 26.46 -10.82
N LYS A 203 -18.90 27.44 -11.71
CA LYS A 203 -19.58 28.74 -11.64
C LYS A 203 -21.08 28.61 -11.85
N THR A 204 -21.53 27.79 -12.81
CA THR A 204 -22.97 27.55 -13.04
C THR A 204 -23.61 26.82 -11.86
N TYR A 205 -22.96 25.80 -11.29
CA TYR A 205 -23.46 25.11 -10.10
C TYR A 205 -23.63 26.05 -8.90
N ARG A 206 -22.63 26.90 -8.60
CA ARG A 206 -22.73 27.87 -7.49
C ARG A 206 -23.77 28.97 -7.74
N ALA A 207 -23.99 29.36 -8.99
CA ALA A 207 -25.03 30.32 -9.35
C ALA A 207 -26.44 29.74 -9.17
N GLU A 208 -26.64 28.48 -9.54
CA GLU A 208 -27.92 27.77 -9.37
C GLU A 208 -28.26 27.52 -7.89
N GLU A 209 -27.27 27.19 -7.05
CA GLU A 209 -27.46 27.04 -5.61
C GLU A 209 -27.88 28.36 -4.94
N LYS A 210 -27.23 29.48 -5.28
CA LYS A 210 -27.60 30.80 -4.76
C LYS A 210 -29.01 31.22 -5.19
N ALA A 211 -29.40 30.92 -6.43
CA ALA A 211 -30.75 31.20 -6.93
C ALA A 211 -31.84 30.37 -6.23
N LYS A 212 -31.54 29.10 -5.90
CA LYS A 212 -32.47 28.23 -5.14
C LYS A 212 -32.67 28.72 -3.70
N LEU A 213 -31.59 29.14 -3.03
CA LEU A 213 -31.64 29.72 -1.69
C LEU A 213 -32.46 31.02 -1.64
N SER A 214 -32.25 31.91 -2.61
CA SER A 214 -33.00 33.18 -2.75
C SER A 214 -34.52 32.94 -2.94
N ARG A 215 -34.91 31.99 -3.79
CA ARG A 215 -36.33 31.65 -4.01
C ARG A 215 -37.00 31.02 -2.78
N GLN A 216 -36.26 30.24 -2.00
CA GLN A 216 -36.77 29.67 -0.75
C GLN A 216 -36.94 30.74 0.35
N GLN A 217 -36.06 31.76 0.38
CA GLN A 217 -36.18 32.88 1.31
C GLN A 217 -37.37 33.79 0.95
N LEU A 218 -37.59 34.07 -0.34
CA LEU A 218 -38.74 34.82 -0.84
C LEU A 218 -40.07 34.12 -0.52
N ARG A 219 -40.16 32.80 -0.73
CA ARG A 219 -41.36 32.01 -0.36
C ARG A 219 -41.66 32.02 1.15
N LYS A 220 -40.63 32.13 2.00
CA LYS A 220 -40.81 32.23 3.46
C LYS A 220 -41.26 33.62 3.92
N LEU A 221 -41.00 34.66 3.12
CA LEU A 221 -41.47 36.03 3.36
C LEU A 221 -42.92 36.21 2.90
N ASP A 222 -43.29 35.66 1.74
CA ASP A 222 -44.69 35.67 1.26
C ASP A 222 -45.64 34.83 2.13
N ALA A 223 -45.16 33.78 2.80
CA ALA A 223 -45.96 32.97 3.71
C ALA A 223 -46.17 33.61 5.11
N ARG A 224 -45.64 34.83 5.33
CA ARG A 224 -45.75 35.58 6.60
C ARG A 224 -46.53 36.90 6.46
N GLY A 225 -47.04 37.23 5.28
CA GLY A 225 -48.02 38.29 5.05
C GLY A 225 -49.42 37.71 4.87
#